data_AF-A0AA47M674-F1
#
_entry.id   AF-A0AA47M674-F1
#
_cell.length_a   1.000
_cell.length_b   1.000
_cell.length_c   1.000
_cell.angle_alpha   90.00
_cell.angle_beta   90.00
_cell.angle_gamma   90.00
#
_symmetry.space_group_name_H-M   'P 1'
#
loop_
_entity.id
_entity.type
_entity.pdbx_description
1 polymer ?
#
loop_
_entity_poly.entity_id
_entity_poly.type
_entity_poly.pdbx_seq_one_letter_code
_entity_poly.pdbx_strand_id
1 'polypeptide(L)'
;MPSIFKPETETAKVTDVCLEVLDGGVRLAILNRFSDVDTVGLTPSVFLNGTQYSKGMILPVGSTSGLPDFGRILQICIHLRSYHLVKQNPAECLLVKPEDLNDYMPLVSYFVQGRLLATPRTFLLR
;
A
#
# COMPACT_ATOMS: atom_id res chain seq x y z
N MET A 1 -17.21 20.62 -17.05
CA MET A 1 -18.04 20.12 -15.94
C MET A 1 -17.12 19.46 -14.92
N PRO A 2 -17.23 19.76 -13.62
CA PRO A 2 -16.58 18.93 -12.61
C PRO A 2 -17.22 17.54 -12.65
N SER A 3 -16.40 16.50 -12.69
CA SER A 3 -16.88 15.12 -12.56
C SER A 3 -17.53 14.92 -11.20
N ILE A 4 -18.77 14.40 -11.17
CA ILE A 4 -19.44 13.93 -9.93
C ILE A 4 -18.73 12.70 -9.35
N PHE A 5 -17.97 11.97 -10.18
CA PHE A 5 -17.21 10.81 -9.75
C PHE A 5 -15.90 11.26 -9.15
N LYS A 6 -15.64 10.80 -7.91
CA LYS A 6 -14.29 10.87 -7.34
C LYS A 6 -13.32 10.24 -8.34
N PRO A 7 -12.18 10.87 -8.62
CA PRO A 7 -11.17 10.27 -9.50
C PRO A 7 -10.76 8.91 -8.93
N GLU A 8 -10.46 7.95 -9.81
CA GLU A 8 -10.01 6.59 -9.44
C GLU A 8 -8.80 6.64 -8.49
N THR A 9 -8.03 7.71 -8.55
CA THR A 9 -6.94 8.00 -7.63
C THR A 9 -6.94 9.47 -7.23
N GLU A 10 -6.82 9.72 -5.92
CA GLU A 10 -6.53 11.04 -5.37
C GLU A 10 -5.34 10.98 -4.41
N THR A 11 -4.35 11.86 -4.57
CA THR A 11 -3.14 11.89 -3.74
C THR A 11 -2.95 13.29 -3.17
N ALA A 12 -2.75 13.39 -1.85
CA ALA A 12 -2.67 14.68 -1.16
C ALA A 12 -1.40 15.48 -1.51
N LYS A 13 -0.22 14.83 -1.55
CA LYS A 13 1.06 15.44 -1.90
C LYS A 13 2.01 14.37 -2.40
N VAL A 14 2.61 14.61 -3.57
CA VAL A 14 3.66 13.74 -4.14
C VAL A 14 5.00 14.44 -3.97
N THR A 15 6.01 13.69 -3.54
CA THR A 15 7.40 14.15 -3.45
C THR A 15 8.26 13.20 -4.27
N ASP A 16 8.84 13.69 -5.36
CA ASP A 16 9.75 12.91 -6.17
C ASP A 16 11.09 12.74 -5.45
N VAL A 17 11.55 11.50 -5.39
CA VAL A 17 12.83 11.14 -4.76
C VAL A 17 13.61 10.21 -5.67
N CYS A 18 14.94 10.35 -5.67
CA CYS A 18 15.82 9.40 -6.34
C CYS A 18 15.76 8.04 -5.63
N LEU A 19 15.85 6.95 -6.39
CA LEU A 19 15.86 5.60 -5.83
C LEU A 19 17.01 5.39 -4.83
N GLU A 20 18.12 6.09 -5.00
CA GLU A 20 19.31 5.99 -4.15
C GLU A 20 19.05 6.38 -2.69
N VAL A 21 18.08 7.26 -2.43
CA VAL A 21 17.77 7.70 -1.07
C VAL A 21 16.73 6.82 -0.37
N LEU A 22 16.18 5.82 -1.07
CA LEU A 22 15.26 4.85 -0.49
C LEU A 22 16.01 3.77 0.29
N ASP A 23 15.29 3.19 1.24
CA ASP A 23 15.75 1.97 1.92
C ASP A 23 16.10 0.88 0.90
N GLY A 24 17.17 0.13 1.15
CA GLY A 24 17.70 -0.86 0.22
C GLY A 24 16.70 -1.94 -0.18
N GLY A 25 15.82 -2.36 0.74
CA GLY A 25 14.76 -3.32 0.45
C GLY A 25 13.66 -2.75 -0.43
N VAL A 26 13.28 -1.49 -0.19
CA VAL A 26 12.28 -0.77 -1.02
C VAL A 26 12.84 -0.52 -2.42
N ARG A 27 14.09 -0.08 -2.53
CA ARG A 27 14.77 0.11 -3.80
C ARG A 27 14.84 -1.19 -4.61
N LEU A 28 15.25 -2.29 -3.99
CA LEU A 28 15.34 -3.59 -4.66
C LEU A 28 13.96 -4.07 -5.14
N ALA A 29 12.91 -3.89 -4.34
CA ALA A 29 11.55 -4.24 -4.72
C ALA A 29 11.05 -3.44 -5.93
N ILE A 30 11.46 -2.16 -6.04
CA ILE A 30 11.14 -1.32 -7.21
C ILE A 30 11.90 -1.80 -8.44
N LEU A 31 13.23 -1.97 -8.34
CA LEU A 31 14.08 -2.37 -9.45
C LEU A 31 13.74 -3.77 -9.99
N ASN A 32 13.30 -4.68 -9.12
CA ASN A 32 12.86 -6.02 -9.54
C ASN A 32 11.62 -6.01 -10.44
N ARG A 33 10.77 -4.97 -10.36
CA ARG A 33 9.54 -4.87 -11.17
C ARG A 33 9.64 -3.86 -12.29
N PHE A 34 10.46 -2.83 -12.11
CA PHE A 34 10.71 -1.79 -13.10
C PHE A 34 12.23 -1.61 -13.25
N SER A 35 12.78 -2.14 -14.34
CA SER A 35 14.22 -2.20 -14.57
C SER A 35 14.87 -0.87 -14.94
N ASP A 36 14.07 0.16 -15.24
CA ASP A 36 14.54 1.45 -15.78
C ASP A 36 13.80 2.62 -15.10
N VAL A 37 14.05 2.78 -13.80
CA VAL A 37 13.47 3.85 -12.98
C VAL A 37 14.56 4.47 -12.13
N ASP A 38 14.77 5.77 -12.25
CA ASP A 38 15.74 6.51 -11.41
C ASP A 38 15.04 7.29 -10.29
N THR A 39 13.79 7.69 -10.52
CA THR A 39 13.00 8.52 -9.61
C THR A 39 11.61 7.95 -9.39
N VAL A 40 11.12 8.02 -8.16
CA VAL A 40 9.75 7.65 -7.81
C VAL A 40 9.06 8.77 -7.03
N GLY A 41 7.77 8.96 -7.28
CA GLY A 41 6.95 9.84 -6.45
C GLY A 41 6.59 9.14 -5.15
N LEU A 42 6.79 9.77 -4.00
CA LEU A 42 6.31 9.27 -2.71
C LEU A 42 5.12 10.08 -2.23
N THR A 43 4.12 9.40 -1.65
CA THR A 43 2.99 10.06 -1.00
C THR A 43 2.75 9.47 0.39
N PRO A 44 2.31 10.26 1.39
CA PRO A 44 1.91 9.72 2.69
C PRO A 44 0.61 8.90 2.62
N SER A 45 -0.27 9.21 1.65
CA SER A 45 -1.56 8.53 1.47
C SER A 45 -2.07 8.61 0.04
N VAL A 46 -2.89 7.65 -0.36
CA VAL A 46 -3.59 7.66 -1.63
C VAL A 46 -5.03 7.17 -1.45
N PHE A 47 -5.99 7.77 -2.13
CA PHE A 47 -7.33 7.20 -2.26
C PHE A 47 -7.39 6.33 -3.51
N LEU A 48 -7.81 5.08 -3.38
CA LEU A 48 -8.11 4.18 -4.50
C LEU A 48 -9.52 3.66 -4.34
N ASN A 49 -10.35 3.81 -5.37
CA ASN A 49 -11.74 3.34 -5.37
C ASN A 49 -12.54 3.77 -4.12
N GLY A 50 -12.28 4.98 -3.62
CA GLY A 50 -12.92 5.52 -2.42
C GLY A 50 -12.29 5.12 -1.07
N THR A 51 -11.33 4.19 -1.07
CA THR A 51 -10.58 3.79 0.12
C THR A 51 -9.30 4.61 0.26
N GLN A 52 -9.07 5.21 1.42
CA GLN A 52 -7.78 5.83 1.75
C GLN A 52 -6.78 4.79 2.25
N TYR A 53 -5.66 4.68 1.55
CA TYR A 53 -4.48 3.92 1.94
C TYR A 53 -3.43 4.85 2.52
N SER A 54 -2.74 4.42 3.57
CA SER A 54 -1.73 5.21 4.26
C SER A 54 -0.65 4.32 4.83
N LYS A 55 0.58 4.83 4.96
CA LYS A 55 1.67 4.14 5.63
C LYS A 55 1.23 3.59 6.99
N GLY A 56 1.57 2.33 7.27
CA GLY A 56 1.25 1.61 8.50
C GLY A 56 -0.02 0.76 8.45
N MET A 57 -0.90 0.96 7.45
CA MET A 57 -2.10 0.12 7.30
C MET A 57 -1.75 -1.34 7.00
N ILE A 58 -2.61 -2.26 7.40
CA ILE A 58 -2.49 -3.69 7.09
C ILE A 58 -3.51 -4.05 6.03
N LEU A 59 -3.08 -4.81 5.03
CA LEU A 59 -3.89 -5.22 3.89
C LEU A 59 -3.78 -6.73 3.68
N PRO A 60 -4.86 -7.40 3.26
CA PRO A 60 -4.77 -8.77 2.78
C PRO A 60 -4.10 -8.79 1.40
N VAL A 61 -2.99 -9.53 1.28
CA VAL A 61 -2.19 -9.61 0.06
C VAL A 61 -1.75 -11.05 -0.17
N GLY A 62 -2.30 -11.71 -1.20
CA GLY A 62 -2.02 -13.12 -1.51
C GLY A 62 -2.66 -14.11 -0.52
N SER A 63 -2.40 -15.40 -0.67
CA SER A 63 -2.94 -16.42 0.24
C SER A 63 -1.99 -17.59 0.41
N THR A 64 -1.98 -18.17 1.61
CA THR A 64 -1.27 -19.41 1.94
C THR A 64 -2.28 -20.43 2.42
N SER A 65 -2.34 -21.59 1.76
CA SER A 65 -3.27 -22.68 2.10
C SER A 65 -4.75 -22.26 2.16
N GLY A 66 -5.15 -21.31 1.31
CA GLY A 66 -6.53 -20.79 1.24
C GLY A 66 -6.87 -19.74 2.29
N LEU A 67 -5.93 -19.37 3.18
CA LEU A 67 -6.08 -18.27 4.12
C LEU A 67 -5.36 -17.02 3.59
N PRO A 68 -5.94 -15.81 3.76
CA PRO A 68 -5.31 -14.59 3.29
C PRO A 68 -4.02 -14.32 4.07
N ASP A 69 -2.99 -13.98 3.32
CA ASP A 69 -1.77 -13.42 3.86
C ASP A 69 -1.99 -11.92 4.15
N PHE A 70 -1.23 -11.37 5.11
CA PHE A 70 -1.32 -9.96 5.46
C PHE A 70 0.02 -9.24 5.26
N GLY A 71 -0.04 -8.06 4.67
CA GLY A 71 1.08 -7.15 4.50
C GLY A 71 0.80 -5.81 5.17
N ARG A 72 1.86 -5.07 5.54
CA ARG A 72 1.74 -3.70 6.04
C ARG A 72 2.10 -2.72 4.92
N ILE A 73 1.66 -1.47 4.96
CA ILE A 73 2.16 -0.46 4.03
C ILE A 73 3.40 0.18 4.65
N LEU A 74 4.61 -0.05 4.12
CA LEU A 74 5.80 0.67 4.59
C LEU A 74 5.97 2.02 3.88
N GLN A 75 5.66 2.07 2.58
CA GLN A 75 5.80 3.26 1.76
C GLN A 75 4.86 3.17 0.57
N ILE A 76 4.21 4.28 0.22
CA ILE A 76 3.39 4.38 -0.99
C ILE A 76 4.23 5.16 -2.01
N CYS A 77 4.58 4.49 -3.10
CA CYS A 77 5.20 5.10 -4.25
C CYS A 77 4.17 5.24 -5.37
N ILE A 78 4.27 6.30 -6.15
CA ILE A 78 3.48 6.59 -7.34
C ILE A 78 4.48 6.54 -8.50
N HIS A 79 4.38 5.49 -9.29
CA HIS A 79 5.11 5.39 -10.55
C HIS A 79 4.15 4.77 -11.58
N LEU A 80 3.90 5.46 -12.70
CA LEU A 80 3.01 5.00 -13.77
C LEU A 80 1.60 4.53 -13.31
N ARG A 81 0.97 5.21 -12.33
CA ARG A 81 -0.32 4.83 -11.70
C ARG A 81 -0.31 3.50 -10.91
N SER A 82 0.86 2.96 -10.60
CA SER A 82 1.04 1.81 -9.71
C SER A 82 1.38 2.29 -8.29
N TYR A 83 0.86 1.57 -7.28
CA TYR A 83 1.12 1.80 -5.86
C TYR A 83 1.97 0.68 -5.27
N HIS A 84 2.66 0.96 -4.17
CA HIS A 84 3.58 0.03 -3.51
C HIS A 84 3.09 -0.24 -2.08
N LEU A 85 3.06 -1.51 -1.67
CA LEU A 85 2.71 -1.97 -0.32
C LEU A 85 3.71 -3.04 0.07
N VAL A 86 4.29 -3.00 1.27
CA VAL A 86 5.49 -3.77 1.61
C VAL A 86 5.24 -4.71 2.79
N LYS A 87 5.28 -6.03 2.54
CA LYS A 87 5.02 -7.07 3.54
C LYS A 87 5.94 -6.96 4.78
N GLN A 88 5.41 -7.38 5.93
CA GLN A 88 5.98 -7.17 7.27
C GLN A 88 7.27 -7.97 7.58
N ASN A 89 7.89 -8.61 6.58
CA ASN A 89 9.15 -9.32 6.77
C ASN A 89 10.27 -8.51 6.07
N PRO A 90 11.28 -7.98 6.79
CA PRO A 90 12.34 -7.16 6.19
C PRO A 90 13.15 -7.87 5.10
N ALA A 91 13.11 -9.21 5.05
CA ALA A 91 13.71 -10.02 3.98
C ALA A 91 12.85 -10.14 2.71
N GLU A 92 11.55 -9.79 2.76
CA GLU A 92 10.59 -9.96 1.65
C GLU A 92 9.82 -8.66 1.39
N CYS A 93 10.56 -7.59 1.14
CA CYS A 93 9.98 -6.36 0.66
C CYS A 93 9.38 -6.62 -0.74
N LEU A 94 8.06 -6.73 -0.82
CA LEU A 94 7.35 -6.97 -2.08
C LEU A 94 6.72 -5.67 -2.57
N LEU A 95 6.63 -5.56 -3.88
CA LEU A 95 5.90 -4.50 -4.55
C LEU A 95 4.55 -5.05 -5.00
N VAL A 96 3.48 -4.50 -4.43
CA VAL A 96 2.08 -4.93 -4.59
C VAL A 96 1.25 -3.82 -5.22
N LYS A 97 0.63 -4.08 -6.39
CA LYS A 97 -0.33 -3.20 -7.06
C LYS A 97 -1.75 -3.38 -6.50
N PRO A 98 -2.69 -2.48 -6.79
CA PRO A 98 -4.09 -2.65 -6.38
C PRO A 98 -4.73 -3.94 -6.88
N GLU A 99 -4.38 -4.39 -8.09
CA GLU A 99 -4.82 -5.66 -8.68
C GLU A 99 -4.30 -6.90 -7.96
N ASP A 100 -3.22 -6.75 -7.18
CA ASP A 100 -2.63 -7.83 -6.37
C ASP A 100 -3.30 -7.95 -4.98
N LEU A 101 -4.27 -7.07 -4.66
CA LEU A 101 -5.00 -7.08 -3.39
C LEU A 101 -6.13 -8.10 -3.40
N ASN A 102 -6.28 -8.84 -2.30
CA ASN A 102 -7.44 -9.73 -2.13
C ASN A 102 -8.72 -8.94 -1.81
N ASP A 103 -8.58 -7.78 -1.17
CA ASP A 103 -9.67 -6.89 -0.78
C ASP A 103 -9.14 -5.45 -0.74
N TYR A 104 -10.02 -4.50 -1.05
CA TYR A 104 -9.74 -3.08 -0.95
C TYR A 104 -9.91 -2.57 0.48
N MET A 105 -10.60 -3.28 1.37
CA MET A 105 -10.86 -2.80 2.73
C MET A 105 -9.61 -2.94 3.63
N PRO A 106 -9.06 -1.81 4.15
CA PRO A 106 -7.88 -1.86 4.98
C PRO A 106 -8.23 -2.38 6.36
N LEU A 107 -7.28 -3.06 7.00
CA LEU A 107 -7.45 -3.64 8.32
C LEU A 107 -6.79 -2.79 9.39
N VAL A 108 -7.42 -2.75 10.56
CA VAL A 108 -6.86 -2.20 11.79
C VAL A 108 -6.52 -3.36 12.71
N SER A 109 -5.26 -3.43 13.13
CA SER A 109 -4.82 -4.39 14.14
C SER A 109 -5.05 -3.88 15.56
N TYR A 110 -5.46 -4.76 16.46
CA TYR A 110 -5.66 -4.49 17.87
C TYR A 110 -5.32 -5.74 18.70
N PHE A 111 -5.06 -5.56 19.99
CA PHE A 111 -4.75 -6.67 20.89
C PHE A 111 -5.97 -7.01 21.77
N VAL A 112 -6.29 -8.29 21.86
CA VAL A 112 -7.24 -8.84 22.83
C VAL A 112 -6.57 -9.99 23.56
N GLN A 113 -6.40 -9.87 24.87
CA GLN A 113 -5.77 -10.91 25.71
C GLN A 113 -4.39 -11.37 25.16
N GLY A 114 -3.58 -10.42 24.70
CA GLY A 114 -2.25 -10.69 24.12
C GLY A 114 -2.26 -11.26 22.70
N ARG A 115 -3.43 -11.50 22.10
CA ARG A 115 -3.56 -11.94 20.71
C ARG A 115 -3.73 -10.74 19.78
N LEU A 116 -2.93 -10.69 18.72
CA LEU A 116 -3.08 -9.71 17.65
C LEU A 116 -4.27 -10.12 16.77
N LEU A 117 -5.32 -9.31 16.78
CA LEU A 117 -6.48 -9.45 15.91
C LEU A 117 -6.46 -8.31 14.88
N ALA A 118 -7.13 -8.53 13.76
CA ALA A 118 -7.34 -7.52 12.75
C ALA A 118 -8.84 -7.46 12.41
N THR A 119 -9.38 -6.25 12.31
CA THR A 119 -10.75 -6.02 11.87
C THR A 119 -10.73 -5.04 10.71
N PRO A 120 -11.67 -5.13 9.75
CA PRO A 120 -11.75 -4.13 8.72
C PRO A 120 -12.03 -2.74 9.28
N ARG A 121 -11.37 -1.72 8.69
CA ARG A 121 -11.56 -0.32 9.06
C ARG A 121 -12.90 0.15 8.54
N THR A 122 -13.94 0.01 9.34
CA THR A 122 -15.25 0.58 9.05
C THR A 122 -15.27 2.06 9.44
N PHE A 123 -15.58 2.93 8.47
CA PHE A 123 -15.94 4.30 8.77
C PHE A 123 -17.41 4.28 9.20
N LEU A 124 -17.70 4.63 10.46
CA LEU A 124 -19.07 4.99 10.84
C LEU A 124 -19.39 6.27 10.07
N LEU A 125 -20.28 6.16 9.07
CA LEU A 125 -20.94 7.32 8.48
C LEU A 125 -21.64 8.06 9.62
N ARG A 126 -21.15 9.25 9.96
CA ARG A 126 -21.86 10.19 10.83
C ARG A 126 -22.82 11.01 10.00
#